data_AF-P78570-F1
#
_entry.id   AF-P78570-F1
#
_cell.length_a   1.000
_cell.length_b   1.000
_cell.length_c   1.000
_cell.angle_alpha   90.00
_cell.angle_beta   90.00
_cell.angle_gamma   90.00
#
_symmetry.space_group_name_H-M   'P 1'
#
loop_
_entity.id
_entity.type
_entity.pdbx_description
1 polymer ?
#
loop_
_entity_poly.entity_id
_entity_poly.type
_entity_poly.pdbx_seq_one_letter_code
_entity_poly.pdbx_strand_id
1 'polypeptide(L)'
;QDATPFKFSEKDTAIDYFGKQLSAAGYNYYGNEPMYSGITGQEFAADIYIGVVYYQRLRHMVLDKFQVRTTGPVDPITRQPVKGRKRAGGIRFGEMERDALIAHGASFLLQDRL
;
A
#
# COMPACT_ATOMS: atom_id res chain seq x y z
N GLN A 1 21.02 18.94 5.80
CA GLN A 1 21.00 20.06 4.84
C GLN A 1 19.73 20.87 5.06
N ASP A 2 19.76 22.14 4.70
CA ASP A 2 18.62 23.03 4.83
C ASP A 2 17.67 22.85 3.64
N ALA A 3 16.39 22.60 3.92
CA ALA A 3 15.33 22.44 2.93
C ALA A 3 14.23 23.51 3.08
N THR A 4 14.57 24.67 3.66
CA THR A 4 13.65 25.80 3.77
C THR A 4 13.20 26.28 2.37
N PRO A 5 11.88 26.49 2.17
CA PRO A 5 11.35 26.94 0.89
C PRO A 5 11.96 28.27 0.42
N PHE A 6 12.03 28.46 -0.92
CA PHE A 6 12.44 29.72 -1.59
C PHE A 6 13.90 30.18 -1.36
N LYS A 7 14.81 29.28 -0.99
CA LYS A 7 16.25 29.58 -0.96
C LYS A 7 16.95 29.55 -2.30
N PHE A 8 16.44 28.74 -3.23
CA PHE A 8 17.03 28.56 -4.56
C PHE A 8 16.31 29.45 -5.59
N SER A 9 17.04 29.86 -6.63
CA SER A 9 16.53 30.71 -7.72
C SER A 9 16.77 30.05 -9.08
N GLU A 10 16.25 30.63 -10.16
CA GLU A 10 16.49 30.12 -11.52
C GLU A 10 17.98 30.15 -11.92
N LYS A 11 18.77 31.06 -11.32
CA LYS A 11 20.21 31.18 -11.57
C LYS A 11 21.04 30.24 -10.70
N ASP A 12 20.53 29.93 -9.49
CA ASP A 12 21.16 29.02 -8.53
C ASP A 12 20.16 27.91 -8.18
N THR A 13 20.16 26.88 -9.01
CA THR A 13 19.23 25.75 -8.86
C THR A 13 19.70 24.79 -7.78
N ALA A 14 18.75 24.15 -7.11
CA ALA A 14 19.05 23.09 -6.14
C ALA A 14 19.78 21.90 -6.79
N ILE A 15 19.48 21.62 -8.07
CA ILE A 15 20.09 20.52 -8.83
C ILE A 15 21.59 20.76 -8.94
N ASP A 16 22.02 21.95 -9.35
CA ASP A 16 23.44 22.23 -9.53
C ASP A 16 24.18 22.31 -8.19
N TYR A 17 23.52 22.83 -7.15
CA TYR A 17 24.09 22.89 -5.82
C TYR A 17 24.37 21.50 -5.25
N PHE A 18 23.39 20.58 -5.30
CA PHE A 18 23.57 19.21 -4.80
C PHE A 18 24.37 18.32 -5.76
N GLY A 19 24.23 18.50 -7.07
CA GLY A 19 24.98 17.74 -8.08
C GLY A 19 26.49 17.98 -8.00
N LYS A 20 26.92 19.22 -7.74
CA LYS A 20 28.34 19.53 -7.47
C LYS A 20 28.86 18.85 -6.22
N GLN A 21 28.04 18.74 -5.17
CA GLN A 21 28.42 18.02 -3.94
C GLN A 21 28.57 16.52 -4.18
N LEU A 22 27.64 15.92 -4.94
CA LEU A 22 27.71 14.50 -5.33
C LEU A 22 28.94 14.22 -6.18
N SER A 23 29.23 15.06 -7.17
CA SER A 23 30.42 14.93 -8.01
C SER A 23 31.72 15.07 -7.21
N ALA A 24 31.78 16.01 -6.26
CA ALA A 24 32.93 16.14 -5.35
C ALA A 24 33.12 14.93 -4.43
N ALA A 25 32.05 14.20 -4.13
CA ALA A 25 32.07 12.97 -3.35
C ALA A 25 32.34 11.70 -4.20
N GLY A 26 32.50 11.84 -5.53
CA GLY A 26 32.76 10.72 -6.44
C GLY A 26 31.52 10.00 -6.96
N TYR A 27 30.33 10.56 -6.73
CA TYR A 27 29.07 10.06 -7.27
C TYR A 27 28.70 10.76 -8.59
N ASN A 28 27.70 10.21 -9.29
CA ASN A 28 27.15 10.84 -10.48
C ASN A 28 26.50 12.20 -10.13
N TYR A 29 26.72 13.20 -10.99
CA TYR A 29 26.15 14.54 -10.85
C TYR A 29 24.62 14.54 -10.69
N TYR A 30 23.95 13.64 -11.41
CA TYR A 30 22.49 13.53 -11.39
C TYR A 30 21.95 12.58 -10.33
N GLY A 31 22.81 11.94 -9.52
CA GLY A 31 22.40 10.98 -8.49
C GLY A 31 22.00 9.59 -9.00
N ASN A 32 22.32 9.25 -10.25
CA ASN A 32 22.13 7.88 -10.76
C ASN A 32 23.34 7.02 -10.47
N GLU A 33 23.12 5.79 -10.03
CA GLU A 33 24.17 4.81 -9.75
C GLU A 33 23.96 3.52 -10.56
N PRO A 34 25.03 2.87 -11.06
CA PRO A 34 24.92 1.57 -11.70
C PRO A 34 24.49 0.53 -10.66
N MET A 35 23.42 -0.19 -10.96
CA MET A 35 22.86 -1.19 -10.06
C MET A 35 22.79 -2.56 -10.75
N TYR A 36 22.92 -3.61 -9.95
CA TYR A 36 22.88 -4.99 -10.41
C TYR A 36 21.58 -5.66 -9.98
N SER A 37 21.03 -6.49 -10.86
CA SER A 37 19.84 -7.29 -10.59
C SER A 37 20.12 -8.35 -9.52
N GLY A 38 19.36 -8.32 -8.41
CA GLY A 38 19.47 -9.31 -7.34
C GLY A 38 19.02 -10.73 -7.74
N ILE A 39 18.38 -10.91 -8.89
CA ILE A 39 17.93 -12.21 -9.40
C ILE A 39 18.95 -12.80 -10.37
N THR A 40 19.46 -11.99 -11.31
CA THR A 40 20.31 -12.46 -12.42
C THR A 40 21.79 -12.12 -12.25
N GLY A 41 22.15 -11.20 -11.35
CA GLY A 41 23.52 -10.72 -11.14
C GLY A 41 24.05 -9.83 -12.28
N GLN A 42 23.23 -9.53 -13.29
CA GLN A 42 23.61 -8.65 -14.41
C GLN A 42 23.35 -7.19 -14.07
N GLU A 43 24.14 -6.30 -14.67
CA GLU A 43 23.95 -4.85 -14.58
C GLU A 43 22.65 -4.44 -15.28
N PHE A 44 21.92 -3.48 -14.71
CA PHE A 44 20.77 -2.90 -15.38
C PHE A 44 21.20 -2.09 -16.61
N ALA A 45 20.33 -2.03 -17.62
CA ALA A 45 20.64 -1.32 -18.87
C ALA A 45 20.77 0.20 -18.71
N ALA A 46 20.31 0.75 -17.59
CA ALA A 46 20.40 2.17 -17.26
C ALA A 46 20.71 2.33 -15.77
N ASP A 47 21.42 3.40 -15.44
CA ASP A 47 21.70 3.78 -14.06
C ASP A 47 20.39 4.11 -13.32
N ILE A 48 20.31 3.67 -12.06
CA ILE A 48 19.11 3.85 -11.23
C ILE A 48 19.29 5.09 -10.37
N TYR A 49 18.32 5.98 -10.38
CA TYR A 49 18.28 7.14 -9.48
C TYR A 49 18.02 6.68 -8.04
N ILE A 50 18.99 6.90 -7.15
CA ILE A 50 18.94 6.48 -5.76
C ILE A 50 19.33 7.64 -4.84
N GLY A 51 18.77 7.68 -3.64
CA GLY A 51 19.08 8.71 -2.67
C GLY A 51 18.48 8.44 -1.30
N VAL A 52 18.91 9.25 -0.32
CA VAL A 52 18.42 9.17 1.06
C VAL A 52 17.22 10.09 1.20
N VAL A 53 16.06 9.51 1.47
CA VAL A 53 14.80 10.24 1.70
C VAL A 53 14.28 9.94 3.09
N TYR A 54 13.79 10.96 3.78
CA TYR A 54 13.13 10.78 5.06
C TYR A 54 11.73 10.19 4.86
N TYR A 55 11.52 8.97 5.35
CA TYR A 55 10.23 8.28 5.29
C TYR A 55 9.51 8.31 6.65
N GLN A 56 8.18 8.38 6.60
CA GLN A 56 7.32 8.26 7.77
C GLN A 56 6.43 7.02 7.65
N ARG A 57 6.41 6.19 8.70
CA ARG A 57 5.49 5.05 8.78
C ARG A 57 4.14 5.51 9.31
N LEU A 58 3.07 5.24 8.55
CA LEU A 58 1.71 5.55 8.97
C LEU A 58 1.19 4.54 10.01
N ARG A 59 0.25 5.00 10.84
CA ARG A 59 -0.28 4.22 11.96
C ARG A 59 -1.16 3.03 11.57
N HIS A 60 -1.79 3.08 10.39
CA HIS A 60 -2.79 2.08 10.01
C HIS A 60 -2.12 0.86 9.40
N MET A 61 -2.23 -0.28 10.07
CA MET A 61 -1.65 -1.54 9.62
C MET A 61 -2.72 -2.46 9.00
N VAL A 62 -2.32 -3.26 8.01
CA VAL A 62 -3.20 -4.26 7.36
C VAL A 62 -3.67 -5.32 8.37
N LEU A 63 -2.82 -5.67 9.34
CA LEU A 63 -3.14 -6.63 10.40
C LEU A 63 -4.37 -6.20 11.22
N ASP A 64 -4.65 -4.90 11.32
CA ASP A 64 -5.83 -4.41 12.03
C ASP A 64 -7.10 -4.51 11.20
N LYS A 65 -7.09 -5.11 10.01
CA LYS A 65 -8.25 -5.14 9.10
C LYS A 65 -8.78 -6.54 8.80
N PHE A 66 -7.96 -7.58 8.89
CA PHE A 66 -8.41 -8.94 8.54
C PHE A 66 -9.49 -9.45 9.51
N GLN A 67 -10.46 -10.20 8.99
CA GLN A 67 -11.48 -10.89 9.78
C GLN A 67 -11.86 -12.20 9.09
N VAL A 68 -12.03 -13.26 9.87
CA VAL A 68 -12.44 -14.58 9.39
C VAL A 68 -13.37 -15.21 10.41
N ARG A 69 -14.36 -15.98 9.92
CA ARG A 69 -15.31 -16.71 10.75
C ARG A 69 -15.72 -17.99 10.03
N THR A 70 -15.66 -19.11 10.75
CA THR A 70 -16.25 -20.39 10.35
C THR A 70 -17.59 -20.59 11.06
N THR A 71 -17.57 -20.72 12.38
CA THR A 71 -18.74 -20.72 13.27
C THR A 71 -18.50 -19.75 14.44
N GLY A 72 -19.52 -19.41 15.21
CA GLY A 72 -19.36 -18.47 16.33
C GLY A 72 -20.68 -18.04 16.97
N PRO A 73 -20.63 -17.05 17.87
CA PRO A 73 -21.80 -16.58 18.60
C PRO A 73 -22.91 -16.11 17.66
N VAL A 74 -24.15 -16.39 18.08
CA VAL A 74 -25.38 -15.97 17.40
C VAL A 74 -26.21 -15.10 18.34
N ASP A 75 -26.95 -14.18 17.75
CA ASP A 75 -27.88 -13.33 18.46
C ASP A 75 -29.09 -14.14 18.96
N PRO A 76 -29.51 -14.05 20.23
CA PRO A 76 -30.59 -14.88 20.77
C PRO A 76 -31.97 -14.62 20.13
N ILE A 77 -32.20 -13.42 19.59
CA ILE A 77 -33.48 -13.03 18.99
C ILE A 77 -33.55 -13.56 17.55
N THR A 78 -32.58 -13.18 16.72
CA THR A 78 -32.60 -13.48 15.28
C THR A 78 -31.96 -14.81 14.91
N ARG A 79 -31.20 -15.42 15.84
CA ARG A 79 -30.33 -16.58 15.60
C ARG A 79 -29.28 -16.37 14.49
N GLN A 80 -29.03 -15.11 14.11
CA GLN A 80 -28.03 -14.76 13.09
C GLN A 80 -26.65 -14.49 13.72
N PRO A 81 -25.55 -14.61 12.96
CA PRO A 81 -24.23 -14.18 13.37
C PRO A 81 -24.17 -12.77 13.99
N VAL A 82 -23.59 -12.65 15.20
CA VAL A 82 -23.44 -11.35 15.85
C VAL A 82 -22.56 -10.37 15.06
N LYS A 83 -22.79 -9.06 15.23
CA LYS A 83 -21.93 -8.01 14.65
C LYS A 83 -20.66 -7.82 15.49
N GLY A 84 -19.55 -7.54 14.80
CA GLY A 84 -18.34 -6.99 15.40
C GLY A 84 -17.14 -7.94 15.33
N ARG A 85 -16.05 -7.46 14.73
CA ARG A 85 -14.83 -8.25 14.51
C ARG A 85 -14.20 -8.80 15.80
N LYS A 86 -14.12 -7.99 16.86
CA LYS A 86 -13.57 -8.43 18.16
C LYS A 86 -14.34 -9.59 18.79
N ARG A 87 -15.59 -9.82 18.36
CA ARG A 87 -16.47 -10.88 18.86
C ARG A 87 -16.56 -12.07 17.88
N ALA A 88 -15.63 -12.17 16.93
CA ALA A 88 -15.71 -13.10 15.80
C ALA A 88 -17.06 -12.99 15.06
N GLY A 89 -17.52 -11.75 14.87
CA GLY A 89 -18.79 -11.45 14.22
C GLY A 89 -18.82 -11.87 12.74
N GLY A 90 -20.03 -12.08 12.23
CA GLY A 90 -20.25 -12.43 10.83
C GLY A 90 -19.98 -11.25 9.89
N ILE A 91 -19.69 -11.57 8.63
CA ILE A 91 -19.65 -10.59 7.55
C ILE A 91 -21.09 -10.38 7.08
N ARG A 92 -21.48 -9.12 6.93
CA ARG A 92 -22.82 -8.79 6.41
C ARG A 92 -22.85 -9.04 4.90
N PHE A 93 -23.76 -9.89 4.48
CA PHE A 93 -24.20 -9.98 3.09
C PHE A 93 -25.41 -9.05 2.93
N GLY A 94 -25.27 -7.98 2.16
CA GLY A 94 -26.27 -6.93 2.02
C GLY A 94 -27.21 -7.13 0.83
N GLU A 95 -28.06 -6.14 0.61
CA GLU A 95 -29.05 -6.16 -0.47
C GLU A 95 -28.38 -6.07 -1.84
N MET A 96 -27.32 -5.26 -1.97
CA MET A 96 -26.59 -5.14 -3.23
C MET A 96 -25.91 -6.45 -3.62
N GLU A 97 -25.36 -7.19 -2.65
CA GLU A 97 -24.73 -8.47 -2.89
C GLU A 97 -25.76 -9.55 -3.27
N ARG A 98 -26.96 -9.50 -2.67
CA ARG A 98 -28.08 -10.37 -3.07
C ARG A 98 -28.48 -10.11 -4.53
N ASP A 99 -28.68 -8.84 -4.89
CA ASP A 99 -29.14 -8.47 -6.23
C ASP A 99 -28.10 -8.84 -7.30
N ALA A 100 -26.81 -8.74 -6.97
CA ALA A 100 -25.74 -9.25 -7.83
C ALA A 100 -25.85 -10.77 -8.08
N LEU A 101 -26.11 -11.59 -7.05
CA LEU A 101 -26.29 -13.04 -7.24
C LEU A 101 -27.54 -13.40 -8.04
N ILE A 102 -28.63 -12.64 -7.87
CA ILE A 102 -29.86 -12.80 -8.66
C ILE A 102 -29.57 -12.51 -10.13
N ALA A 103 -28.87 -11.41 -10.43
CA ALA A 103 -28.52 -11.04 -11.80
C ALA A 103 -27.66 -12.11 -12.50
N HIS A 104 -26.81 -12.81 -11.76
CA HIS A 104 -26.03 -13.94 -12.27
C HIS A 104 -26.82 -15.25 -12.41
N GLY A 105 -28.08 -15.31 -11.95
CA GLY A 105 -28.89 -16.54 -11.96
C GLY A 105 -28.38 -17.62 -11.00
N ALA A 106 -27.50 -17.27 -10.05
CA ALA A 106 -26.84 -18.21 -9.16
C ALA A 106 -27.69 -18.56 -7.93
N SER A 107 -28.87 -19.15 -8.17
CA SER A 107 -29.89 -19.41 -7.14
C SER A 107 -29.39 -20.29 -5.99
N PHE A 108 -28.56 -21.31 -6.28
CA PHE A 108 -27.99 -22.17 -5.24
C PHE A 108 -27.00 -21.42 -4.32
N LEU A 109 -26.20 -20.51 -4.86
CA LEU A 109 -25.29 -19.69 -4.05
C LEU A 109 -26.05 -18.69 -3.19
N LEU A 110 -27.16 -18.16 -3.70
CA LEU A 110 -28.03 -17.27 -2.94
C LEU A 110 -28.65 -17.99 -1.74
N GLN A 111 -29.15 -19.23 -1.94
CA GLN A 111 -29.73 -20.05 -0.87
C GLN A 111 -28.68 -20.53 0.16
N ASP A 112 -27.42 -20.71 -0.22
CA ASP A 112 -26.35 -21.03 0.75
C ASP A 112 -25.99 -19.84 1.65
N ARG A 113 -26.19 -18.61 1.16
CA ARG A 113 -25.82 -17.37 1.86
C ARG A 113 -26.95 -16.72 2.65
N LEU A 114 -28.21 -16.97 2.29
CA LEU A 114 -29.44 -16.42 2.89
C LEU A 114 -30.33 -17.54 3.43
#